data_AF-A0A7W9LJ45-F1
#
_entry.id   AF-A0A7W9LJ45-F1
#
_cell.length_a   1.000
_cell.length_b   1.000
_cell.length_c   1.000
_cell.angle_alpha   90.00
_cell.angle_beta   90.00
_cell.angle_gamma   90.00
#
_symmetry.space_group_name_H-M   'P 1'
#
loop_
_entity.id
_entity.type
_entity.pdbx_description
1 polymer ?
#
loop_
_entity_poly.entity_id
_entity_poly.type
_entity_poly.pdbx_seq_one_letter_code
_entity_poly.pdbx_strand_id
1 'polypeptide(L)'
;MSAVESWGAATVPATRTSFVEYRRDAEMETVGIGVAGALFLYVFYSAIRNQWPESYVTMTDAVDNFLSTSLARYLAFRVIPVYVTVVFVTVTAGRIDASASRAAAITVGTHILLTNLRAIVELLRRREHSSAWVNLIAFNLLTCVLLIATAFLAFRTSSTWKDLIPSQEDTVVALWTGALAAILAVFLRNLVVTQHSEDALFERARKDLGPDLWTYAAQRAAVHSSDADLIRAILLAEVIQRPAWTRSLERTKGKVLRRGTYGVAQIGSSTPITDEESIDLLCQEFASYRLPRHPEYGHLLDERFRARIEKHNPNVSFVNQVVLFYERLAGYHLEGTEAKADDGRPVIEVKELRRRGQSWEINGTAVVFEGNVVYSATARGREILRESVLADLGAPNRGEWSVSLPLAAEAVVFEEEPMDEDAWQDGDSRTVKVDLS
;
A
#
# COMPACT_ATOMS: atom_id res chain seq x y z
N MET A 1 87.96 -2.25 -54.35
CA MET A 1 86.91 -3.17 -54.82
C MET A 1 86.27 -3.75 -53.57
N SER A 2 84.99 -3.60 -53.23
CA SER A 2 83.81 -3.06 -53.89
C SER A 2 82.79 -2.67 -52.81
N ALA A 3 82.08 -1.56 -53.00
CA ALA A 3 80.90 -1.17 -52.25
C ALA A 3 79.70 -2.08 -52.56
N VAL A 4 78.78 -2.26 -51.60
CA VAL A 4 77.32 -2.39 -51.84
C VAL A 4 76.56 -1.85 -50.62
N GLU A 5 75.73 -0.83 -50.87
CA GLU A 5 74.65 -0.29 -50.04
C GLU A 5 73.40 -1.19 -50.08
N SER A 6 72.56 -1.17 -49.04
CA SER A 6 71.06 -1.15 -49.13
C SER A 6 70.46 -1.23 -47.71
N TRP A 7 70.04 -0.11 -47.11
CA TRP A 7 68.72 0.54 -47.24
C TRP A 7 67.67 0.06 -46.22
N GLY A 8 67.43 0.94 -45.24
CA GLY A 8 66.15 1.31 -44.63
C GLY A 8 65.01 0.28 -44.56
N ALA A 9 64.85 -0.33 -43.38
CA ALA A 9 63.53 -0.72 -42.91
C ALA A 9 62.81 0.54 -42.40
N ALA A 10 62.16 1.26 -43.31
CA ALA A 10 61.19 2.29 -42.96
C ALA A 10 60.08 1.65 -42.14
N THR A 11 59.94 2.09 -40.89
CA THR A 11 58.77 1.87 -40.06
C THR A 11 57.53 2.29 -40.85
N VAL A 12 56.70 1.32 -41.21
CA VAL A 12 55.42 1.54 -41.88
C VAL A 12 54.59 2.50 -41.01
N PRO A 13 54.16 3.67 -41.52
CA PRO A 13 53.28 4.54 -40.78
C PRO A 13 51.93 3.85 -40.63
N ALA A 14 51.43 3.74 -39.40
CA ALA A 14 50.07 3.27 -39.10
C ALA A 14 49.09 4.01 -40.02
N THR A 15 48.50 3.25 -40.94
CA THR A 15 47.65 3.75 -42.01
C THR A 15 46.45 4.50 -41.44
N ARG A 16 46.12 5.66 -42.02
CA ARG A 16 45.00 6.55 -41.68
C ARG A 16 43.67 5.82 -41.39
N THR A 17 43.45 4.66 -42.00
CA THR A 17 42.28 3.79 -41.79
C THR A 17 42.17 3.23 -40.36
N SER A 18 43.27 2.76 -39.75
CA SER A 18 43.24 2.21 -38.38
C SER A 18 42.98 3.29 -37.33
N PHE A 19 43.43 4.52 -37.60
CA PHE A 19 43.14 5.68 -36.74
C PHE A 19 41.67 6.12 -36.81
N VAL A 20 41.05 6.02 -37.99
CA VAL A 20 39.62 6.34 -38.17
C VAL A 20 38.73 5.31 -37.48
N GLU A 21 39.06 4.02 -37.60
CA GLU A 21 38.32 2.94 -36.91
C GLU A 21 38.45 3.06 -35.39
N TYR A 22 39.68 3.20 -34.88
CA TYR A 22 39.92 3.41 -33.44
C TYR A 22 39.14 4.60 -32.86
N ARG A 23 39.13 5.73 -33.56
CA ARG A 23 38.39 6.92 -33.12
C ARG A 23 36.88 6.70 -33.12
N ARG A 24 36.35 5.95 -34.08
CA ARG A 24 34.93 5.64 -34.17
C ARG A 24 34.49 4.75 -33.01
N ASP A 25 35.29 3.75 -32.68
CA ASP A 25 34.99 2.83 -31.57
C ASP A 25 34.98 3.57 -30.23
N ALA A 26 36.00 4.41 -29.97
CA ALA A 26 36.05 5.24 -28.77
C ALA A 26 34.86 6.22 -28.66
N GLU A 27 34.37 6.77 -29.79
CA GLU A 27 33.18 7.62 -29.82
C GLU A 27 31.91 6.84 -29.53
N MET A 28 31.76 5.63 -30.09
CA MET A 28 30.60 4.75 -29.83
C MET A 28 30.56 4.30 -28.36
N GLU A 29 31.70 3.94 -27.78
CA GLU A 29 31.83 3.57 -26.37
C GLU A 29 31.49 4.74 -25.44
N THR A 30 31.98 5.94 -25.77
CA THR A 30 31.66 7.17 -25.03
C THR A 30 30.15 7.42 -24.99
N VAL A 31 29.48 7.26 -26.13
CA VAL A 31 28.01 7.42 -26.23
C VAL A 31 27.31 6.31 -25.47
N GLY A 32 27.73 5.06 -25.64
CA GLY A 32 27.14 3.90 -24.97
C GLY A 32 27.15 4.03 -23.45
N ILE A 33 28.31 4.37 -22.87
CA ILE A 33 28.43 4.58 -21.41
C ILE A 33 27.57 5.75 -20.95
N GLY A 34 27.59 6.87 -21.70
CA GLY A 34 26.77 8.04 -21.34
C GLY A 34 25.27 7.74 -21.34
N VAL A 35 24.79 7.00 -22.34
CA VAL A 35 23.38 6.58 -22.43
C VAL A 35 23.04 5.58 -21.32
N ALA A 36 23.92 4.63 -21.02
CA ALA A 36 23.72 3.68 -19.92
C ALA A 36 23.59 4.38 -18.56
N GLY A 37 24.42 5.40 -18.29
CA GLY A 37 24.30 6.23 -17.10
C GLY A 37 22.96 6.98 -17.02
N ALA A 38 22.51 7.55 -18.14
CA ALA A 38 21.21 8.22 -18.19
C ALA A 38 20.04 7.25 -17.97
N LEU A 39 20.14 6.04 -18.54
CA LEU A 39 19.15 4.97 -18.36
C LEU A 39 19.10 4.50 -16.91
N PHE A 40 20.26 4.34 -16.25
CA PHE A 40 20.32 4.01 -14.83
C PHE A 40 19.58 5.05 -13.99
N LEU A 41 19.84 6.34 -14.20
CA LEU A 41 19.12 7.41 -13.50
C LEU A 41 17.62 7.36 -13.77
N TYR A 42 17.23 7.12 -15.03
CA TYR A 42 15.82 6.99 -15.39
C TYR A 42 15.14 5.84 -14.64
N VAL A 43 15.75 4.65 -14.63
CA VAL A 43 15.24 3.47 -13.91
C VAL A 43 15.20 3.72 -12.41
N PHE A 44 16.27 4.28 -11.83
CA PHE A 44 16.35 4.61 -10.40
C PHE A 44 15.19 5.53 -9.98
N TYR A 45 14.99 6.64 -10.69
CA TYR A 45 13.92 7.57 -10.37
C TYR A 45 12.54 7.00 -10.67
N SER A 46 12.39 6.17 -11.70
CA SER A 46 11.12 5.49 -12.01
C SER A 46 10.75 4.45 -10.95
N ALA A 47 11.72 3.70 -10.42
CA ALA A 47 11.49 2.71 -9.38
C ALA A 47 11.02 3.37 -8.09
N ILE A 48 11.65 4.50 -7.71
CA ILE A 48 11.26 5.26 -6.52
C ILE A 48 9.88 5.88 -6.69
N ARG A 49 9.58 6.44 -7.88
CA ARG A 49 8.25 6.96 -8.20
C ARG A 49 7.15 5.91 -8.00
N ASN A 50 7.39 4.67 -8.40
CA ASN A 50 6.39 3.60 -8.31
C ASN A 50 6.21 3.08 -6.88
N GLN A 51 7.26 3.10 -6.06
CA GLN A 51 7.18 2.66 -4.66
C GLN A 51 6.66 3.75 -3.72
N TRP A 52 6.86 5.03 -4.07
CA TRP A 52 6.48 6.19 -3.24
C TRP A 52 5.69 7.21 -4.08
N PRO A 53 4.51 6.85 -4.61
CA PRO A 53 3.76 7.67 -5.56
C PRO A 53 3.42 9.06 -5.01
N GLU A 54 3.15 9.16 -3.70
CA GLU A 54 2.83 10.41 -3.00
C GLU A 54 3.98 11.41 -2.96
N SER A 55 5.22 10.99 -3.20
CA SER A 55 6.40 11.87 -3.21
C SER A 55 6.78 12.38 -4.60
N TYR A 56 6.14 11.86 -5.66
CA TYR A 56 6.64 12.00 -7.03
C TYR A 56 5.59 12.42 -8.07
N VAL A 57 4.29 12.36 -7.75
CA VAL A 57 3.25 12.77 -8.69
C VAL A 57 3.07 14.29 -8.61
N THR A 58 3.72 14.98 -9.55
CA THR A 58 3.59 16.41 -9.89
C THR A 58 3.97 17.41 -8.79
N MET A 59 4.81 18.38 -9.17
CA MET A 59 5.32 19.47 -8.31
C MET A 59 4.24 20.38 -7.69
N THR A 60 2.96 20.08 -7.86
CA THR A 60 1.87 20.88 -7.31
C THR A 60 1.53 20.51 -5.87
N ASP A 61 1.66 19.24 -5.44
CA ASP A 61 1.14 18.82 -4.13
C ASP A 61 2.12 17.97 -3.30
N ALA A 62 2.89 17.08 -3.93
CA ALA A 62 3.88 16.22 -3.25
C ALA A 62 5.11 16.99 -2.74
N VAL A 63 5.44 18.07 -3.45
CA VAL A 63 6.64 18.88 -3.19
C VAL A 63 6.44 19.79 -1.98
N ASP A 64 5.21 20.26 -1.68
CA ASP A 64 4.96 21.05 -0.48
C ASP A 64 5.02 20.21 0.81
N ASN A 65 4.60 18.93 0.77
CA ASN A 65 4.73 18.04 1.93
C ASN A 65 6.13 17.42 2.09
N PHE A 66 6.87 17.21 1.00
CA PHE A 66 8.23 16.64 1.07
C PHE A 66 9.32 17.72 1.27
N LEU A 67 9.18 18.92 0.68
CA LEU A 67 10.09 20.05 0.93
C LEU A 67 9.92 20.68 2.31
N SER A 68 8.73 20.61 2.91
CA SER A 68 8.47 21.23 4.22
C SER A 68 9.16 20.53 5.40
N THR A 69 9.77 19.36 5.20
CA THR A 69 10.43 18.62 6.29
C THR A 69 11.97 18.73 6.31
N SER A 70 12.67 18.89 5.16
CA SER A 70 14.13 19.16 5.13
C SER A 70 14.68 19.46 3.72
N LEU A 71 15.22 20.67 3.51
CA LEU A 71 15.96 21.04 2.29
C LEU A 71 17.14 20.09 2.00
N ALA A 72 17.80 19.59 3.05
CA ALA A 72 18.94 18.67 2.92
C ALA A 72 18.53 17.34 2.27
N ARG A 73 17.34 16.81 2.61
CA ARG A 73 16.83 15.58 2.01
C ARG A 73 16.50 15.77 0.53
N TYR A 74 15.89 16.90 0.18
CA TYR A 74 15.61 17.24 -1.21
C TYR A 74 16.90 17.32 -2.04
N LEU A 75 17.90 18.06 -1.55
CA LEU A 75 19.19 18.19 -2.22
C LEU A 75 19.90 16.85 -2.32
N ALA A 76 19.94 16.07 -1.24
CA ALA A 76 20.54 14.74 -1.23
C ALA A 76 19.91 13.84 -2.30
N PHE A 77 18.59 13.82 -2.39
CA PHE A 77 17.86 13.00 -3.34
C PHE A 77 18.11 13.39 -4.81
N ARG A 78 18.29 14.68 -5.09
CA ARG A 78 18.57 15.18 -6.45
C ARG A 78 20.04 15.06 -6.84
N VAL A 79 20.95 15.30 -5.89
CA VAL A 79 22.39 15.45 -6.13
C VAL A 79 23.10 14.11 -6.03
N ILE A 80 22.83 13.30 -5.01
CA ILE A 80 23.62 12.08 -4.73
C ILE A 80 23.52 11.06 -5.88
N PRO A 81 22.33 10.68 -6.39
CA PRO A 81 22.24 9.69 -7.46
C PRO A 81 22.95 10.15 -8.73
N VAL A 82 22.81 11.43 -9.09
CA VAL A 82 23.48 12.02 -10.26
C VAL A 82 24.99 12.05 -10.06
N TYR A 83 25.46 12.48 -8.88
CA TYR A 83 26.88 12.52 -8.55
C TYR A 83 27.51 11.13 -8.65
N VAL A 84 26.92 10.12 -7.99
CA VAL A 84 27.41 8.73 -8.00
C VAL A 84 27.44 8.17 -9.43
N THR A 85 26.37 8.40 -10.20
CA THR A 85 26.30 7.92 -11.59
C THR A 85 27.35 8.57 -12.47
N VAL A 86 27.56 9.89 -12.34
CA VAL A 86 28.58 10.61 -13.14
C VAL A 86 29.99 10.18 -12.76
N VAL A 87 30.28 9.97 -11.47
CA VAL A 87 31.57 9.39 -11.04
C VAL A 87 31.77 8.02 -11.68
N PHE A 88 30.77 7.14 -11.59
CA PHE A 88 30.82 5.80 -12.15
C PHE A 88 31.08 5.82 -13.68
N VAL A 89 30.31 6.62 -14.42
CA VAL A 89 30.47 6.80 -15.87
C VAL A 89 31.84 7.35 -16.23
N THR A 90 32.32 8.37 -15.51
CA THR A 90 33.60 9.03 -15.79
C THR A 90 34.76 8.07 -15.57
N VAL A 91 34.76 7.33 -14.46
CA VAL A 91 35.80 6.34 -14.16
C VAL A 91 35.78 5.18 -15.16
N THR A 92 34.58 4.70 -15.52
CA THR A 92 34.43 3.60 -16.48
C THR A 92 34.92 4.00 -17.87
N ALA A 93 34.52 5.18 -18.36
CA ALA A 93 34.98 5.70 -19.65
C ALA A 93 36.50 5.90 -19.67
N GLY A 94 37.07 6.43 -18.58
CA GLY A 94 38.52 6.62 -18.46
C GLY A 94 39.35 5.33 -18.38
N ARG A 95 38.73 4.17 -18.11
CA ARG A 95 39.42 2.86 -18.07
C ARG A 95 39.52 2.19 -19.45
N ILE A 96 38.71 2.61 -20.41
CA ILE A 96 38.72 2.10 -21.79
C ILE A 96 39.16 3.16 -22.81
N ASP A 97 39.88 4.19 -22.35
CA ASP A 97 40.35 5.29 -23.19
C ASP A 97 39.23 6.06 -23.93
N ALA A 98 37.99 5.95 -23.47
CA ALA A 98 36.85 6.72 -23.95
C ALA A 98 36.84 8.13 -23.33
N SER A 99 36.11 9.06 -23.96
CA SER A 99 36.09 10.45 -23.53
C SER A 99 35.20 10.64 -22.29
N ALA A 100 35.81 10.60 -21.11
CA ALA A 100 35.11 10.66 -19.83
C ALA A 100 34.25 11.93 -19.65
N SER A 101 34.74 13.10 -20.10
CA SER A 101 33.98 14.36 -20.04
C SER A 101 32.75 14.34 -20.96
N ARG A 102 32.86 13.75 -22.16
CA ARG A 102 31.72 13.60 -23.07
C ARG A 102 30.71 12.59 -22.54
N ALA A 103 31.15 11.46 -21.99
CA ALA A 103 30.26 10.47 -21.39
C ALA A 103 29.44 11.07 -20.21
N ALA A 104 30.08 11.86 -19.36
CA ALA A 104 29.42 12.62 -18.29
C ALA A 104 28.40 13.64 -18.84
N ALA A 105 28.78 14.39 -19.88
CA ALA A 105 27.91 15.37 -20.52
C ALA A 105 26.68 14.71 -21.17
N ILE A 106 26.85 13.57 -21.84
CA ILE A 106 25.75 12.78 -22.43
C ILE A 106 24.82 12.27 -21.32
N THR A 107 25.38 11.71 -20.24
CA THR A 107 24.60 11.21 -19.09
C THR A 107 23.67 12.27 -18.53
N VAL A 108 24.22 13.44 -18.20
CA VAL A 108 23.49 14.52 -17.53
C VAL A 108 22.60 15.27 -18.52
N GLY A 109 23.07 15.48 -19.74
CA GLY A 109 22.29 16.11 -20.82
C GLY A 109 21.03 15.30 -21.14
N THR A 110 21.16 13.99 -21.35
CA THR A 110 20.02 13.10 -21.59
C THR A 110 19.10 13.05 -20.38
N HIS A 111 19.64 12.99 -19.15
CA HIS A 111 18.82 13.02 -17.94
C HIS A 111 18.00 14.32 -17.83
N ILE A 112 18.61 15.48 -18.05
CA ILE A 112 17.95 16.79 -18.02
C ILE A 112 16.87 16.90 -19.12
N LEU A 113 17.17 16.42 -20.33
CA LEU A 113 16.22 16.38 -21.44
C LEU A 113 14.96 15.60 -21.11
N LEU A 114 15.12 14.40 -20.54
CA LEU A 114 14.01 13.50 -20.23
C LEU A 114 13.18 13.94 -19.02
N THR A 115 13.74 14.79 -18.15
CA THR A 115 13.11 15.19 -16.88
C THR A 115 12.67 16.66 -16.90
N ASN A 116 13.61 17.58 -16.65
CA ASN A 116 13.33 19.00 -16.41
C ASN A 116 12.91 19.71 -17.70
N LEU A 117 13.58 19.47 -18.83
CA LEU A 117 13.22 20.11 -20.10
C LEU A 117 11.88 19.60 -20.62
N ARG A 118 11.62 18.29 -20.50
CA ARG A 118 10.30 17.72 -20.78
C ARG A 118 9.21 18.37 -19.93
N ALA A 119 9.44 18.56 -18.64
CA ALA A 119 8.50 19.23 -17.75
C ALA A 119 8.26 20.70 -18.13
N ILE A 120 9.30 21.44 -18.50
CA ILE A 120 9.19 22.83 -18.98
C ILE A 120 8.38 22.89 -20.28
N VAL A 121 8.69 22.02 -21.26
CA VAL A 121 7.95 21.97 -22.53
C VAL A 121 6.48 21.65 -22.29
N GLU A 122 6.18 20.74 -21.38
CA GLU A 122 4.80 20.41 -21.01
C GLU A 122 4.08 21.60 -20.36
N LEU A 123 4.74 22.33 -19.45
CA LEU A 123 4.18 23.54 -18.85
C LEU A 123 3.92 24.64 -19.89
N LEU A 124 4.83 24.82 -20.85
CA LEU A 124 4.70 25.80 -21.93
C LEU A 124 3.59 25.45 -22.93
N ARG A 125 3.26 24.17 -23.11
CA ARG A 125 2.21 23.71 -24.03
C ARG A 125 0.79 23.82 -23.46
N ARG A 126 0.64 24.06 -22.16
CA ARG A 126 -0.69 24.21 -21.54
C ARG A 126 -1.39 25.47 -22.04
N ARG A 127 -2.67 25.35 -22.42
CA ARG A 127 -3.49 26.48 -22.88
C ARG A 127 -3.91 27.43 -21.76
N GLU A 128 -3.99 26.92 -20.54
CA GLU A 128 -4.32 27.69 -19.34
C GLU A 128 -3.16 27.60 -18.35
N HIS A 129 -2.66 28.76 -17.93
CA HIS A 129 -1.56 28.86 -16.99
C HIS A 129 -2.08 29.25 -15.61
N SER A 130 -1.80 28.43 -14.59
CA SER A 130 -2.02 28.82 -13.20
C SER A 130 -1.09 29.98 -12.82
N SER A 131 -1.40 30.76 -11.79
CA SER A 131 -0.53 31.85 -11.33
C SER A 131 0.90 31.41 -10.95
N ALA A 132 1.11 30.12 -10.67
CA ALA A 132 2.40 29.56 -10.24
C ALA A 132 3.29 29.05 -11.39
N TRP A 133 2.84 29.07 -12.65
CA TRP A 133 3.55 28.43 -13.77
C TRP A 133 4.98 28.97 -13.99
N VAL A 134 5.19 30.27 -13.83
CA VAL A 134 6.53 30.90 -13.95
C VAL A 134 7.48 30.39 -12.87
N ASN A 135 7.00 30.27 -11.63
CA ASN A 135 7.80 29.75 -10.52
C ASN A 135 8.20 28.29 -10.74
N LEU A 136 7.29 27.48 -11.31
CA LEU A 136 7.60 26.09 -11.68
C LEU A 136 8.67 26.00 -12.78
N ILE A 137 8.62 26.86 -13.80
CA ILE A 137 9.66 26.93 -14.83
C ILE A 137 10.99 27.34 -14.20
N ALA A 138 11.01 28.41 -13.39
CA ALA A 138 12.22 28.89 -12.71
C ALA A 138 12.85 27.80 -11.83
N PHE A 139 12.03 27.04 -11.12
CA PHE A 139 12.49 25.92 -10.30
C PHE A 139 13.13 24.79 -11.10
N ASN A 140 12.53 24.41 -12.24
CA ASN A 140 13.12 23.40 -13.13
C ASN A 140 14.44 23.89 -13.73
N LEU A 141 14.54 25.18 -14.10
CA LEU A 141 15.79 25.79 -14.56
C LEU A 141 16.86 25.79 -13.48
N LEU A 142 16.52 26.16 -12.25
CA LEU A 142 17.44 26.10 -11.11
C LEU A 142 17.92 24.66 -10.85
N THR A 143 17.02 23.69 -11.00
CA THR A 143 17.36 22.27 -10.87
C THR A 143 18.31 21.81 -11.98
N CYS A 144 18.12 22.27 -13.23
CA CYS A 144 19.09 22.01 -14.31
C CYS A 144 20.48 22.54 -13.96
N VAL A 145 20.58 23.77 -13.46
CA VAL A 145 21.87 24.37 -13.05
C VAL A 145 22.52 23.54 -11.94
N LEU A 146 21.74 23.13 -10.94
CA LEU A 146 22.22 22.29 -9.85
C LEU A 146 22.76 20.94 -10.36
N LEU A 147 22.06 20.29 -11.29
CA LEU A 147 22.48 19.01 -11.87
C LEU A 147 23.76 19.15 -12.71
N ILE A 148 23.90 20.23 -13.48
CA ILE A 148 25.12 20.53 -14.24
C ILE A 148 26.29 20.77 -13.28
N ALA A 149 26.10 21.58 -12.23
CA ALA A 149 27.12 21.83 -11.21
C ALA A 149 27.53 20.53 -10.49
N THR A 150 26.57 19.66 -10.18
CA THR A 150 26.80 18.34 -9.59
C THR A 150 27.63 17.45 -10.50
N ALA A 151 27.30 17.41 -11.79
CA ALA A 151 28.05 16.64 -12.79
C ALA A 151 29.48 17.13 -12.93
N PHE A 152 29.68 18.45 -12.96
CA PHE A 152 31.01 19.05 -13.01
C PHE A 152 31.84 18.69 -11.78
N LEU A 153 31.23 18.78 -10.58
CA LEU A 153 31.87 18.39 -9.33
C LEU A 153 32.25 16.90 -9.35
N ALA A 154 31.33 16.02 -9.72
CA ALA A 154 31.55 14.58 -9.85
C ALA A 154 32.68 14.23 -10.82
N PHE A 155 32.72 14.90 -11.99
CA PHE A 155 33.80 14.73 -12.95
C PHE A 155 35.15 15.11 -12.33
N ARG A 156 35.22 16.26 -11.63
CA ARG A 156 36.45 16.75 -11.00
C ARG A 156 36.95 15.88 -9.87
N THR A 157 36.06 15.25 -9.11
CA THR A 157 36.40 14.38 -7.97
C THR A 157 36.51 12.91 -8.35
N SER A 158 36.16 12.53 -9.59
CA SER A 158 36.12 11.13 -10.04
C SER A 158 37.42 10.35 -9.83
N SER A 159 38.57 11.01 -9.95
CA SER A 159 39.88 10.39 -9.71
C SER A 159 40.06 9.90 -8.28
N THR A 160 39.51 10.61 -7.29
CA THR A 160 39.55 10.22 -5.86
C THR A 160 38.76 8.94 -5.60
N TRP A 161 37.73 8.67 -6.39
CA TRP A 161 36.83 7.52 -6.23
C TRP A 161 37.21 6.34 -7.11
N LYS A 162 38.29 6.45 -7.90
CA LYS A 162 38.67 5.44 -8.91
C LYS A 162 38.81 4.03 -8.31
N ASP A 163 39.31 3.92 -7.08
CA ASP A 163 39.54 2.63 -6.42
C ASP A 163 38.26 2.00 -5.86
N LEU A 164 37.21 2.79 -5.63
CA LEU A 164 35.92 2.30 -5.17
C LEU A 164 35.04 1.78 -6.31
N ILE A 165 35.24 2.27 -7.53
CA ILE A 165 34.45 1.86 -8.68
C ILE A 165 34.91 0.48 -9.18
N PRO A 166 34.04 -0.55 -9.22
CA PRO A 166 34.40 -1.90 -9.63
C PRO A 166 34.92 -1.94 -11.08
N SER A 167 35.71 -2.95 -11.43
CA SER A 167 36.15 -3.16 -12.82
C SER A 167 34.96 -3.43 -13.74
N GLN A 168 35.18 -3.44 -15.06
CA GLN A 168 34.10 -3.72 -16.01
C GLN A 168 33.54 -5.14 -15.83
N GLU A 169 34.43 -6.11 -15.63
CA GLU A 169 34.05 -7.50 -15.38
C GLU A 169 33.26 -7.61 -14.07
N ASP A 170 33.75 -6.99 -12.98
CA ASP A 170 33.07 -6.99 -11.69
C ASP A 170 31.70 -6.30 -11.76
N THR A 171 31.59 -5.23 -12.56
CA THR A 171 30.31 -4.51 -12.78
C THR A 171 29.29 -5.43 -13.43
N VAL A 172 29.68 -6.16 -14.47
CA VAL A 172 28.78 -7.09 -15.18
C VAL A 172 28.36 -8.22 -14.23
N VAL A 173 29.28 -8.76 -13.44
CA VAL A 173 28.98 -9.79 -12.44
C VAL A 173 28.01 -9.27 -11.38
N ALA A 174 28.24 -8.08 -10.85
CA ALA A 174 27.36 -7.46 -9.85
C ALA A 174 25.96 -7.17 -10.41
N LEU A 175 25.87 -6.71 -11.66
CA LEU A 175 24.60 -6.44 -12.34
C LEU A 175 23.78 -7.72 -12.50
N TRP A 176 24.40 -8.81 -12.99
CA TRP A 176 23.74 -10.11 -13.10
C TRP A 176 23.31 -10.67 -11.75
N THR A 177 24.16 -10.56 -10.75
CA THR A 177 23.85 -11.01 -9.38
C THR A 177 22.65 -10.25 -8.81
N GLY A 178 22.65 -8.92 -8.94
CA GLY A 178 21.54 -8.08 -8.49
C GLY A 178 20.24 -8.36 -9.23
N ALA A 179 20.29 -8.56 -10.55
CA ALA A 179 19.12 -8.89 -11.36
C ALA A 179 18.52 -10.24 -10.95
N LEU A 180 19.34 -11.28 -10.79
CA LEU A 180 18.90 -12.60 -10.33
C LEU A 180 18.32 -12.54 -8.91
N ALA A 181 18.97 -11.83 -8.00
CA ALA A 181 18.48 -11.64 -6.64
C ALA A 181 17.12 -10.92 -6.62
N ALA A 182 16.94 -9.88 -7.45
CA ALA A 182 15.68 -9.16 -7.57
C ALA A 182 14.56 -10.05 -8.13
N ILE A 183 14.84 -10.84 -9.17
CA ILE A 183 13.88 -11.81 -9.74
C ILE A 183 13.49 -12.84 -8.68
N LEU A 184 14.46 -13.40 -7.97
CA LEU A 184 14.22 -14.37 -6.91
C LEU A 184 13.39 -13.77 -5.77
N ALA A 185 13.69 -12.54 -5.35
CA ALA A 185 12.93 -11.84 -4.32
C ALA A 185 11.48 -11.58 -4.74
N VAL A 186 11.24 -11.18 -5.98
CA VAL A 186 9.89 -11.01 -6.53
C VAL A 186 9.15 -12.35 -6.61
N PHE A 187 9.82 -13.40 -7.06
CA PHE A 187 9.26 -14.75 -7.13
C PHE A 187 8.88 -15.28 -5.75
N LEU A 188 9.79 -15.20 -4.77
CA LEU A 188 9.52 -15.59 -3.38
C LEU A 188 8.39 -14.76 -2.76
N ARG A 189 8.38 -13.44 -2.99
CA ARG A 189 7.27 -12.58 -2.56
C ARG A 189 5.95 -13.07 -3.14
N ASN A 190 5.89 -13.39 -4.41
CA ASN A 190 4.66 -13.85 -5.05
C ASN A 190 4.22 -15.23 -4.57
N LEU A 191 5.15 -16.10 -4.16
CA LEU A 191 4.82 -17.40 -3.54
C LEU A 191 4.30 -17.26 -2.11
N VAL A 192 4.77 -16.27 -1.36
CA VAL A 192 4.42 -16.07 0.06
C VAL A 192 3.16 -15.22 0.24
N VAL A 193 2.81 -14.36 -0.73
CA VAL A 193 1.66 -13.43 -0.65
C VAL A 193 0.38 -14.08 -1.16
N THR A 194 -0.02 -15.24 -0.64
CA THR A 194 -1.29 -15.87 -1.03
C THR A 194 -2.45 -15.64 -0.07
N GLN A 195 -2.28 -15.44 1.25
CA GLN A 195 -3.46 -15.23 2.13
C GLN A 195 -3.23 -14.35 3.39
N HIS A 196 -2.02 -13.85 3.65
CA HIS A 196 -1.70 -13.21 4.94
C HIS A 196 -1.73 -11.67 4.94
N SER A 197 -1.92 -10.99 3.80
CA SER A 197 -1.87 -9.52 3.77
C SER A 197 -3.13 -8.86 4.33
N GLU A 198 -4.31 -9.42 4.08
CA GLU A 198 -5.58 -8.81 4.50
C GLU A 198 -5.81 -8.98 6.01
N ASP A 199 -5.59 -10.18 6.55
CA ASP A 199 -5.66 -10.44 7.99
C ASP A 199 -4.63 -9.62 8.77
N ALA A 200 -3.39 -9.52 8.26
CA ALA A 200 -2.36 -8.71 8.90
C ALA A 200 -2.68 -7.21 8.86
N LEU A 201 -3.31 -6.72 7.78
CA LEU A 201 -3.76 -5.33 7.68
C LEU A 201 -4.92 -5.04 8.63
N PHE A 202 -5.89 -5.93 8.71
CA PHE A 202 -7.02 -5.84 9.63
C PHE A 202 -6.56 -5.83 11.09
N GLU A 203 -5.74 -6.80 11.49
CA GLU A 203 -5.22 -6.89 12.86
C GLU A 203 -4.34 -5.70 13.24
N ARG A 204 -3.54 -5.19 12.30
CA ARG A 204 -2.77 -3.97 12.50
C ARG A 204 -3.68 -2.76 12.71
N ALA A 205 -4.68 -2.57 11.84
CA ALA A 205 -5.61 -1.45 11.94
C ALA A 205 -6.44 -1.48 13.23
N ARG A 206 -6.88 -2.68 13.63
CA ARG A 206 -7.60 -2.91 14.89
C ARG A 206 -6.72 -2.56 16.09
N LYS A 207 -5.46 -3.01 16.08
CA LYS A 207 -4.49 -2.70 17.13
C LYS A 207 -4.19 -1.20 17.20
N ASP A 208 -4.06 -0.54 16.05
CA ASP A 208 -3.78 0.90 15.95
C ASP A 208 -4.99 1.78 16.34
N LEU A 209 -6.22 1.27 16.21
CA LEU A 209 -7.43 1.94 16.72
C LEU A 209 -7.55 1.82 18.25
N GLY A 210 -7.19 0.65 18.80
CA GLY A 210 -7.26 0.37 20.24
C GLY A 210 -8.65 -0.08 20.71
N PRO A 211 -8.71 -0.82 21.83
CA PRO A 211 -9.94 -1.45 22.32
C PRO A 211 -11.00 -0.45 22.81
N ASP A 212 -10.58 0.70 23.33
CA ASP A 212 -11.47 1.72 23.90
C ASP A 212 -12.32 2.38 22.80
N LEU A 213 -11.68 2.86 21.73
CA LEU A 213 -12.36 3.46 20.58
C LEU A 213 -13.19 2.44 19.81
N TRP A 214 -12.74 1.19 19.73
CA TRP A 214 -13.49 0.08 19.12
C TRP A 214 -14.83 -0.18 19.83
N THR A 215 -14.82 -0.10 21.16
CA THR A 215 -16.00 -0.30 21.99
C THR A 215 -16.90 0.93 21.94
N TYR A 216 -16.31 2.12 22.03
CA TYR A 216 -17.02 3.39 21.94
C TYR A 216 -17.80 3.53 20.62
N ALA A 217 -17.19 3.17 19.49
CA ALA A 217 -17.85 3.20 18.18
C ALA A 217 -19.13 2.35 18.12
N ALA A 218 -19.14 1.16 18.73
CA ALA A 218 -20.33 0.32 18.76
C ALA A 218 -21.43 0.87 19.66
N GLN A 219 -21.07 1.41 20.82
CA GLN A 219 -22.04 2.04 21.74
C GLN A 219 -22.71 3.24 21.07
N ARG A 220 -21.95 4.07 20.35
CA ARG A 220 -22.48 5.26 19.67
C ARG A 220 -23.27 4.91 18.41
N ALA A 221 -22.87 3.90 17.67
CA ALA A 221 -23.65 3.38 16.54
C ALA A 221 -25.05 2.92 17.01
N ALA A 222 -25.15 2.24 18.16
CA ALA A 222 -26.43 1.82 18.74
C ALA A 222 -27.34 3.01 19.08
N VAL A 223 -26.79 4.07 19.71
CA VAL A 223 -27.53 5.30 20.04
C VAL A 223 -28.11 5.98 18.79
N HIS A 224 -27.37 5.96 17.68
CA HIS A 224 -27.78 6.58 16.42
C HIS A 224 -28.50 5.62 15.44
N SER A 225 -28.77 4.39 15.87
CA SER A 225 -29.37 3.32 15.05
C SER A 225 -28.59 3.01 13.75
N SER A 226 -27.29 3.29 13.74
CA SER A 226 -26.36 3.08 12.63
C SER A 226 -25.78 1.65 12.68
N ASP A 227 -25.38 1.09 11.54
CA ASP A 227 -24.71 -0.23 11.52
C ASP A 227 -23.31 -0.14 12.17
N ALA A 228 -23.12 -0.80 13.31
CA ALA A 228 -21.86 -0.79 14.05
C ALA A 228 -20.68 -1.39 13.27
N ASP A 229 -20.94 -2.39 12.43
CA ASP A 229 -19.91 -3.04 11.61
C ASP A 229 -19.45 -2.11 10.48
N LEU A 230 -20.37 -1.29 9.95
CA LEU A 230 -20.07 -0.26 8.98
C LEU A 230 -19.22 0.86 9.58
N ILE A 231 -19.61 1.38 10.74
CA ILE A 231 -18.85 2.42 11.43
C ILE A 231 -17.44 1.94 11.73
N ARG A 232 -17.28 0.69 12.20
CA ARG A 232 -15.97 0.08 12.45
C ARG A 232 -15.16 -0.09 11.16
N ALA A 233 -15.78 -0.51 10.06
CA ALA A 233 -15.09 -0.65 8.77
C ALA A 233 -14.53 0.69 8.26
N ILE A 234 -15.32 1.77 8.39
CA ILE A 234 -14.89 3.13 8.06
C ILE A 234 -13.70 3.55 8.94
N LEU A 235 -13.80 3.33 10.25
CA LEU A 235 -12.73 3.69 11.19
C LEU A 235 -11.43 2.92 10.91
N LEU A 236 -11.51 1.63 10.58
CA LEU A 236 -10.33 0.83 10.21
C LEU A 236 -9.66 1.36 8.93
N ALA A 237 -10.45 1.71 7.92
CA ALA A 237 -9.93 2.31 6.68
C ALA A 237 -9.26 3.67 6.93
N GLU A 238 -9.88 4.53 7.75
CA GLU A 238 -9.31 5.82 8.16
C GLU A 238 -7.98 5.66 8.93
N VAL A 239 -7.91 4.70 9.85
CA VAL A 239 -6.69 4.42 10.64
C VAL A 239 -5.53 4.00 9.74
N ILE A 240 -5.78 3.19 8.70
CA ILE A 240 -4.76 2.77 7.74
C ILE A 240 -4.27 3.93 6.90
N GLN A 241 -5.16 4.81 6.44
CA GLN A 241 -4.79 5.97 5.64
C GLN A 241 -4.14 7.09 6.46
N ARG A 242 -4.36 7.14 7.78
CA ARG A 242 -3.85 8.20 8.68
C ARG A 242 -3.25 7.62 9.98
N PRO A 243 -1.94 7.30 9.98
CA PRO A 243 -1.24 6.73 11.14
C PRO A 243 -1.24 7.68 12.36
N ALA A 244 -1.26 7.14 13.58
CA ALA A 244 -1.45 7.89 14.83
C ALA A 244 -0.52 9.12 15.07
N TRP A 245 0.64 9.19 14.40
CA TRP A 245 1.55 10.34 14.51
C TRP A 245 1.07 11.60 13.76
N THR A 246 0.21 11.47 12.74
CA THR A 246 -0.43 12.63 12.08
C THR A 246 -1.51 13.26 12.96
N ARG A 247 -2.21 12.46 13.78
CA ARG A 247 -3.22 12.89 14.76
C ARG A 247 -2.61 13.74 15.88
N SER A 248 -1.41 13.37 16.34
CA SER A 248 -0.64 14.17 17.31
C SER A 248 -0.16 15.51 16.75
N LEU A 249 0.08 15.62 15.43
CA LEU A 249 0.44 16.87 14.77
C LEU A 249 -0.76 17.82 14.57
N GLU A 250 -1.95 17.29 14.27
CA GLU A 250 -3.18 18.10 14.19
C GLU A 250 -3.56 18.72 15.54
N ARG A 251 -3.41 17.97 16.66
CA ARG A 251 -3.56 18.51 18.03
C ARG A 251 -2.60 19.66 18.32
N THR A 252 -1.43 19.67 17.69
CA THR A 252 -0.40 20.70 17.88
C THR A 252 -0.59 21.91 16.95
N LYS A 253 -1.09 21.71 15.72
CA LYS A 253 -1.44 22.78 14.76
C LYS A 253 -2.77 23.48 15.06
N GLY A 254 -3.71 22.82 15.73
CA GLY A 254 -5.02 23.39 16.12
C GLY A 254 -4.95 24.59 17.07
N LYS A 255 -3.79 24.87 17.68
CA LYS A 255 -3.56 26.10 18.48
C LYS A 255 -3.26 27.35 17.65
N VAL A 256 -2.98 27.25 16.35
CA VAL A 256 -2.49 28.38 15.53
C VAL A 256 -3.37 28.71 14.31
N LEU A 257 -4.12 27.76 13.73
CA LEU A 257 -4.93 28.00 12.52
C LEU A 257 -6.38 27.55 12.70
N ARG A 258 -7.30 28.52 12.71
CA ARG A 258 -8.76 28.35 12.93
C ARG A 258 -9.54 27.75 11.73
N ARG A 259 -8.94 26.93 10.87
CA ARG A 259 -9.67 26.17 9.82
C ARG A 259 -8.91 24.90 9.42
N GLY A 260 -9.57 23.74 9.53
CA GLY A 260 -9.08 22.43 9.09
C GLY A 260 -10.10 21.33 9.43
N THR A 261 -10.09 20.22 8.70
CA THR A 261 -10.85 19.00 9.01
C THR A 261 -10.15 18.28 10.17
N TYR A 262 -10.86 17.98 11.26
CA TYR A 262 -10.26 17.39 12.46
C TYR A 262 -10.96 16.08 12.83
N GLY A 263 -10.18 15.10 13.29
CA GLY A 263 -10.67 13.85 13.87
C GLY A 263 -10.57 12.63 12.94
N VAL A 264 -10.77 11.45 13.53
CA VAL A 264 -10.60 10.12 12.89
C VAL A 264 -11.57 9.90 11.72
N ALA A 265 -12.70 10.61 11.69
CA ALA A 265 -13.74 10.46 10.68
C ALA A 265 -13.85 11.62 9.67
N GLN A 266 -12.86 12.52 9.58
CA GLN A 266 -12.82 13.59 8.57
C GLN A 266 -14.06 14.49 8.44
N ILE A 267 -14.85 14.70 9.50
CA ILE A 267 -16.00 15.61 9.42
C ILE A 267 -15.53 17.06 9.56
N GLY A 268 -15.87 17.87 8.56
CA GLY A 268 -15.48 19.28 8.51
C GLY A 268 -16.10 20.06 9.68
N SER A 269 -15.26 20.51 10.60
CA SER A 269 -15.69 21.36 11.71
C SER A 269 -14.77 22.57 11.87
N SER A 270 -15.28 23.63 12.47
CA SER A 270 -14.57 24.89 12.71
C SER A 270 -13.71 24.86 13.99
N THR A 271 -13.67 23.74 14.72
CA THR A 271 -13.00 23.59 16.02
C THR A 271 -12.28 22.24 16.10
N PRO A 272 -11.16 22.12 16.83
CA PRO A 272 -10.49 20.83 17.04
C PRO A 272 -11.44 19.84 17.73
N ILE A 273 -11.66 18.67 17.13
CA ILE A 273 -12.58 17.63 17.59
C ILE A 273 -11.78 16.46 18.17
N THR A 274 -12.24 15.86 19.27
CA THR A 274 -11.62 14.66 19.86
C THR A 274 -11.91 13.41 19.02
N ASP A 275 -11.16 12.32 19.23
CA ASP A 275 -11.37 11.08 18.47
C ASP A 275 -12.79 10.53 18.71
N GLU A 276 -13.33 10.70 19.92
CA GLU A 276 -14.70 10.36 20.32
C GLU A 276 -15.77 11.24 19.64
N GLU A 277 -15.57 12.57 19.63
CA GLU A 277 -16.49 13.49 18.96
C GLU A 277 -16.51 13.27 17.43
N SER A 278 -15.40 12.77 16.85
CA SER A 278 -15.37 12.40 15.42
C SER A 278 -16.17 11.13 15.12
N ILE A 279 -16.14 10.14 16.03
CA ILE A 279 -16.97 8.94 15.96
C ILE A 279 -18.45 9.30 16.08
N ASP A 280 -18.80 10.27 16.93
CA ASP A 280 -20.16 10.74 17.10
C ASP A 280 -20.74 11.37 15.83
N LEU A 281 -19.97 12.24 15.20
CA LEU A 281 -20.39 12.87 13.95
C LEU A 281 -20.49 11.83 12.82
N LEU A 282 -19.62 10.81 12.80
CA LEU A 282 -19.72 9.70 11.84
C LEU A 282 -20.99 8.87 12.06
N CYS A 283 -21.31 8.56 13.32
CA CYS A 283 -22.53 7.85 13.67
C CYS A 283 -23.78 8.66 13.26
N GLN A 284 -23.74 9.98 13.38
CA GLN A 284 -24.81 10.88 12.93
C GLN A 284 -24.94 10.94 11.40
N GLU A 285 -23.81 10.98 10.67
CA GLU A 285 -23.81 10.99 9.20
C GLU A 285 -24.42 9.71 8.61
N PHE A 286 -24.18 8.58 9.27
CA PHE A 286 -24.71 7.27 8.91
C PHE A 286 -25.93 6.86 9.74
N ALA A 287 -26.58 7.81 10.42
CA ALA A 287 -27.76 7.54 11.23
C ALA A 287 -28.86 6.84 10.42
N SER A 288 -29.42 5.78 10.99
CA SER A 288 -30.46 4.95 10.36
C SER A 288 -30.06 4.27 9.04
N TYR A 289 -28.78 4.31 8.64
CA TYR A 289 -28.29 3.59 7.48
C TYR A 289 -27.87 2.18 7.89
N ARG A 290 -28.57 1.18 7.34
CA ARG A 290 -28.29 -0.25 7.53
C ARG A 290 -28.27 -0.95 6.18
N LEU A 291 -27.26 -1.78 5.95
CA LEU A 291 -27.17 -2.59 4.75
C LEU A 291 -27.93 -3.91 4.94
N PRO A 292 -28.73 -4.35 3.96
CA PRO A 292 -29.36 -5.67 3.99
C PRO A 292 -28.29 -6.77 3.98
N ARG A 293 -28.39 -7.75 4.88
CA ARG A 293 -27.37 -8.80 5.11
C ARG A 293 -27.70 -10.14 4.44
N HIS A 294 -28.58 -10.15 3.42
CA HIS A 294 -29.10 -11.38 2.82
C HIS A 294 -28.34 -11.78 1.55
N PRO A 295 -27.99 -13.08 1.36
CA PRO A 295 -27.25 -13.59 0.20
C PRO A 295 -28.01 -13.44 -1.14
N GLU A 296 -29.32 -13.20 -1.10
CA GLU A 296 -30.17 -13.10 -2.31
C GLU A 296 -30.01 -11.79 -3.09
N TYR A 297 -29.38 -10.78 -2.52
CA TYR A 297 -29.24 -9.46 -3.14
C TYR A 297 -27.79 -9.18 -3.54
N GLY A 298 -27.34 -9.83 -4.61
CA GLY A 298 -26.04 -9.54 -5.24
C GLY A 298 -25.89 -8.09 -5.72
N HIS A 299 -24.66 -7.76 -6.15
CA HIS A 299 -24.09 -6.57 -6.85
C HIS A 299 -24.78 -5.18 -6.83
N LEU A 300 -26.11 -5.06 -6.90
CA LEU A 300 -26.84 -3.78 -6.91
C LEU A 300 -26.83 -3.06 -5.55
N LEU A 301 -26.74 -3.80 -4.45
CA LEU A 301 -26.50 -3.21 -3.12
C LEU A 301 -25.05 -2.76 -2.96
N ASP A 302 -24.10 -3.46 -3.59
CA ASP A 302 -22.66 -3.13 -3.54
C ASP A 302 -22.38 -1.77 -4.21
N GLU A 303 -23.02 -1.46 -5.34
CA GLU A 303 -22.87 -0.15 -6.00
C GLU A 303 -23.50 1.00 -5.19
N ARG A 304 -24.67 0.79 -4.56
CA ARG A 304 -25.29 1.79 -3.68
C ARG A 304 -24.48 2.00 -2.41
N PHE A 305 -23.90 0.93 -1.90
CA PHE A 305 -23.00 0.95 -0.76
C PHE A 305 -21.73 1.73 -1.10
N ARG A 306 -21.04 1.37 -2.18
CA ARG A 306 -19.86 2.09 -2.70
C ARG A 306 -20.16 3.56 -2.93
N ALA A 307 -21.26 3.90 -3.61
CA ALA A 307 -21.65 5.30 -3.84
C ALA A 307 -21.91 6.08 -2.53
N ARG A 308 -22.42 5.41 -1.49
CA ARG A 308 -22.60 6.04 -0.16
C ARG A 308 -21.27 6.30 0.52
N ILE A 309 -20.30 5.38 0.42
CA ILE A 309 -18.95 5.56 0.95
C ILE A 309 -18.17 6.60 0.14
N GLU A 310 -18.31 6.61 -1.18
CA GLU A 310 -17.71 7.62 -2.07
C GLU A 310 -18.16 9.05 -1.73
N LYS A 311 -19.40 9.21 -1.28
CA LYS A 311 -19.92 10.51 -0.80
C LYS A 311 -19.21 10.98 0.47
N HIS A 312 -18.80 10.05 1.32
CA HIS A 312 -18.02 10.35 2.53
C HIS A 312 -16.55 10.61 2.17
N ASN A 313 -15.95 9.76 1.33
CA ASN A 313 -14.59 9.93 0.83
C ASN A 313 -14.46 9.40 -0.61
N PRO A 314 -14.18 10.26 -1.61
CA PRO A 314 -14.16 9.88 -3.02
C PRO A 314 -12.92 9.06 -3.43
N ASN A 315 -12.01 8.76 -2.50
CA ASN A 315 -10.83 7.96 -2.78
C ASN A 315 -11.21 6.49 -3.03
N VAL A 316 -10.98 6.00 -4.25
CA VAL A 316 -11.28 4.62 -4.64
C VAL A 316 -10.57 3.57 -3.76
N SER A 317 -9.34 3.86 -3.31
CA SER A 317 -8.60 2.99 -2.38
C SER A 317 -9.27 2.94 -1.02
N PHE A 318 -9.86 4.04 -0.55
CA PHE A 318 -10.61 4.08 0.70
C PHE A 318 -11.89 3.27 0.59
N VAL A 319 -12.67 3.48 -0.46
CA VAL A 319 -13.94 2.77 -0.69
C VAL A 319 -13.72 1.26 -0.72
N ASN A 320 -12.71 0.79 -1.45
CA ASN A 320 -12.39 -0.63 -1.51
C ASN A 320 -11.94 -1.19 -0.15
N GLN A 321 -11.20 -0.42 0.66
CA GLN A 321 -10.81 -0.84 2.01
C GLN A 321 -12.00 -0.93 2.97
N VAL A 322 -12.93 0.03 2.91
CA VAL A 322 -14.16 0.00 3.72
C VAL A 322 -15.01 -1.21 3.34
N VAL A 323 -15.18 -1.49 2.04
CA VAL A 323 -15.91 -2.69 1.59
C VAL A 323 -15.26 -3.95 2.15
N LEU A 324 -13.95 -4.09 1.98
CA LEU A 324 -13.20 -5.26 2.46
C LEU A 324 -13.31 -5.45 3.98
N PHE A 325 -13.19 -4.39 4.78
CA PHE A 325 -13.38 -4.48 6.23
C PHE A 325 -14.84 -4.70 6.63
N TYR A 326 -15.78 -4.13 5.89
CA TYR A 326 -17.20 -4.33 6.15
C TYR A 326 -17.61 -5.78 5.92
N GLU A 327 -17.19 -6.39 4.80
CA GLU A 327 -17.42 -7.81 4.52
C GLU A 327 -16.82 -8.70 5.62
N ARG A 328 -15.62 -8.36 6.09
CA ARG A 328 -14.97 -9.07 7.20
C ARG A 328 -15.73 -8.94 8.53
N LEU A 329 -16.27 -7.75 8.83
CA LEU A 329 -16.91 -7.44 10.11
C LEU A 329 -18.38 -7.85 10.17
N ALA A 330 -19.16 -7.45 9.17
CA ALA A 330 -20.56 -7.79 9.07
C ALA A 330 -20.73 -9.30 8.98
N GLY A 331 -19.80 -9.97 8.29
CA GLY A 331 -19.81 -11.39 8.02
C GLY A 331 -20.97 -11.75 7.10
N TYR A 332 -20.70 -12.60 6.11
CA TYR A 332 -21.75 -13.43 5.57
C TYR A 332 -22.02 -14.50 6.63
N HIS A 333 -23.25 -14.61 7.13
CA HIS A 333 -23.64 -15.81 7.88
C HIS A 333 -24.13 -16.83 6.86
N LEU A 334 -23.62 -18.06 6.97
CA LEU A 334 -24.04 -19.18 6.14
C LEU A 334 -25.49 -19.54 6.47
N GLU A 335 -25.78 -19.61 7.77
CA GLU A 335 -27.08 -19.98 8.32
C GLU A 335 -27.31 -19.20 9.62
N GLY A 336 -28.57 -18.94 9.98
CA GLY A 336 -28.91 -18.28 11.24
C GLY A 336 -30.33 -18.63 11.70
N THR A 337 -30.61 -18.37 12.97
CA THR A 337 -31.96 -18.55 13.52
C THR A 337 -32.97 -17.57 12.89
N GLU A 338 -34.23 -17.99 12.84
CA GLU A 338 -35.34 -17.12 12.43
C GLU A 338 -35.53 -15.99 13.46
N ALA A 339 -35.46 -16.35 14.75
CA ALA A 339 -35.50 -15.42 15.86
C ALA A 339 -34.43 -14.33 15.72
N LYS A 340 -34.84 -13.06 15.89
CA LYS A 340 -33.95 -11.90 15.86
C LYS A 340 -33.72 -11.37 17.28
N ALA A 341 -32.49 -10.95 17.54
CA ALA A 341 -32.11 -10.23 18.75
C ALA A 341 -32.43 -8.73 18.64
N ASP A 342 -32.22 -7.99 19.73
CA ASP A 342 -32.43 -6.53 19.80
C ASP A 342 -31.60 -5.73 18.77
N ASP A 343 -30.50 -6.31 18.28
CA ASP A 343 -29.66 -5.76 17.22
C ASP A 343 -30.24 -6.00 15.80
N GLY A 344 -31.36 -6.73 15.69
CA GLY A 344 -32.03 -7.10 14.44
C GLY A 344 -31.39 -8.28 13.71
N ARG A 345 -30.39 -8.95 14.30
CA ARG A 345 -29.67 -10.10 13.72
C ARG A 345 -30.22 -11.43 14.26
N PRO A 346 -30.01 -12.56 13.56
CA PRO A 346 -30.27 -13.88 14.14
C PRO A 346 -29.65 -14.04 15.54
N VAL A 347 -30.42 -14.60 16.48
CA VAL A 347 -29.95 -14.92 17.84
C VAL A 347 -28.69 -15.79 17.80
N ILE A 348 -28.65 -16.81 16.93
CA ILE A 348 -27.45 -17.59 16.62
C ILE A 348 -27.13 -17.44 15.13
N GLU A 349 -25.88 -17.13 14.81
CA GLU A 349 -25.36 -17.03 13.45
C GLU A 349 -24.17 -17.96 13.27
N VAL A 350 -24.18 -18.74 12.18
CA VAL A 350 -23.03 -19.53 11.73
C VAL A 350 -22.29 -18.70 10.69
N LYS A 351 -21.08 -18.25 11.04
CA LYS A 351 -20.27 -17.37 10.17
C LYS A 351 -19.37 -18.14 9.22
N GLU A 352 -18.88 -19.29 9.68
CA GLU A 352 -17.82 -19.99 8.97
C GLU A 352 -17.87 -21.48 9.24
N LEU A 353 -17.66 -22.25 8.18
CA LEU A 353 -17.48 -23.69 8.19
C LEU A 353 -16.18 -24.02 7.45
N ARG A 354 -15.23 -24.65 8.14
CA ARG A 354 -13.94 -25.05 7.57
C ARG A 354 -13.62 -26.50 7.92
N ARG A 355 -12.93 -27.19 7.02
CA ARG A 355 -12.35 -28.50 7.30
C ARG A 355 -10.90 -28.35 7.76
N ARG A 356 -10.57 -28.89 8.93
CA ARG A 356 -9.20 -28.92 9.47
C ARG A 356 -8.77 -30.37 9.71
N GLY A 357 -8.23 -31.01 8.67
CA GLY A 357 -7.81 -32.40 8.73
C GLY A 357 -9.00 -33.37 8.84
N GLN A 358 -9.19 -33.96 10.03
CA GLN A 358 -10.23 -34.95 10.35
C GLN A 358 -11.37 -34.37 11.20
N SER A 359 -11.45 -33.05 11.32
CA SER A 359 -12.56 -32.35 11.96
C SER A 359 -13.11 -31.21 11.09
N TRP A 360 -14.38 -30.91 11.32
CA TRP A 360 -14.99 -29.63 10.98
C TRP A 360 -14.70 -28.63 12.10
N GLU A 361 -14.46 -27.38 11.71
CA GLU A 361 -14.33 -26.22 12.58
C GLU A 361 -15.42 -25.24 12.17
N ILE A 362 -16.35 -24.96 13.08
CA ILE A 362 -17.51 -24.12 12.84
C ILE A 362 -17.46 -22.94 13.80
N ASN A 363 -17.49 -21.74 13.25
CA ASN A 363 -17.42 -20.50 14.01
C ASN A 363 -18.69 -19.69 13.79
N GLY A 364 -19.12 -19.00 14.83
CA GLY A 364 -20.33 -18.20 14.77
C GLY A 364 -20.39 -17.11 15.82
N THR A 365 -21.53 -16.45 15.88
CA THR A 365 -21.83 -15.53 16.98
C THR A 365 -23.20 -15.79 17.56
N ALA A 366 -23.36 -15.50 18.84
CA ALA A 366 -24.63 -15.61 19.54
C ALA A 366 -24.79 -14.44 20.51
N VAL A 367 -26.03 -14.11 20.88
CA VAL A 367 -26.29 -13.14 21.95
C VAL A 367 -25.88 -13.74 23.29
N VAL A 368 -25.11 -12.98 24.08
CA VAL A 368 -24.44 -13.48 25.29
C VAL A 368 -25.42 -13.52 26.46
N PHE A 369 -25.85 -14.72 26.81
CA PHE A 369 -26.13 -15.10 28.20
C PHE A 369 -25.39 -16.42 28.49
N GLU A 370 -24.97 -16.62 29.73
CA GLU A 370 -24.10 -17.74 30.12
C GLU A 370 -24.77 -19.09 29.81
N GLY A 371 -24.20 -19.88 28.88
CA GLY A 371 -24.65 -21.25 28.56
C GLY A 371 -25.37 -21.43 27.22
N ASN A 372 -25.63 -20.36 26.47
CA ASN A 372 -26.75 -20.35 25.52
C ASN A 372 -26.62 -21.13 24.20
N VAL A 373 -25.48 -21.68 23.78
CA VAL A 373 -25.42 -22.40 22.48
C VAL A 373 -25.21 -23.88 22.71
N VAL A 374 -26.31 -24.64 22.65
CA VAL A 374 -26.27 -26.10 22.62
C VAL A 374 -26.15 -26.53 21.17
N TYR A 375 -25.32 -27.52 20.90
CA TYR A 375 -25.18 -28.08 19.56
C TYR A 375 -25.32 -29.59 19.58
N SER A 376 -26.05 -30.14 18.61
CA SER A 376 -26.23 -31.57 18.40
C SER A 376 -25.76 -31.94 17.00
N ALA A 377 -24.74 -32.78 16.91
CA ALA A 377 -24.21 -33.30 15.66
C ALA A 377 -24.75 -34.70 15.38
N THR A 378 -25.12 -34.95 14.13
CA THR A 378 -25.70 -36.22 13.67
C THR A 378 -24.87 -36.85 12.57
N ALA A 379 -24.80 -38.19 12.57
CA ALA A 379 -24.21 -38.98 11.51
C ALA A 379 -25.07 -40.23 11.27
N ARG A 380 -25.39 -40.54 10.00
CA ARG A 380 -26.25 -41.66 9.61
C ARG A 380 -27.60 -41.66 10.34
N GLY A 381 -28.15 -40.46 10.55
CA GLY A 381 -29.41 -40.25 11.26
C GLY A 381 -29.38 -40.53 12.77
N ARG A 382 -28.21 -40.66 13.41
CA ARG A 382 -28.07 -40.78 14.86
C ARG A 382 -27.26 -39.62 15.42
N GLU A 383 -27.66 -39.10 16.58
CA GLU A 383 -26.86 -38.13 17.34
C GLU A 383 -25.56 -38.78 17.77
N ILE A 384 -24.43 -38.13 17.45
CA ILE A 384 -23.08 -38.60 17.80
C ILE A 384 -22.40 -37.73 18.84
N LEU A 385 -22.86 -36.49 19.01
CA LEU A 385 -22.31 -35.52 19.94
C LEU A 385 -23.39 -34.49 20.30
N ARG A 386 -23.54 -34.19 21.59
CA ARG A 386 -24.36 -33.08 22.09
C ARG A 386 -23.63 -32.40 23.24
N GLU A 387 -23.25 -31.15 23.06
CA GLU A 387 -22.52 -30.36 24.05
C GLU A 387 -22.98 -28.90 23.99
N SER A 388 -22.53 -28.09 24.93
CA SER A 388 -22.73 -26.64 24.91
C SER A 388 -21.40 -25.92 24.70
N VAL A 389 -21.47 -24.77 24.03
CA VAL A 389 -20.35 -23.86 23.85
C VAL A 389 -20.71 -22.49 24.40
N LEU A 390 -19.80 -21.91 25.15
CA LEU A 390 -19.94 -20.54 25.63
C LEU A 390 -19.48 -19.58 24.53
N ALA A 391 -20.33 -18.61 24.22
CA ALA A 391 -19.94 -17.47 23.41
C ALA A 391 -19.09 -16.51 24.26
N ASP A 392 -17.94 -16.08 23.75
CA ASP A 392 -17.02 -15.17 24.45
C ASP A 392 -17.72 -13.86 24.87
N LEU A 393 -17.31 -13.29 26.01
CA LEU A 393 -17.84 -12.01 26.52
C LEU A 393 -17.46 -10.84 25.60
N GLY A 394 -18.24 -10.64 24.53
CA GLY A 394 -18.16 -9.50 23.62
C GLY A 394 -19.13 -8.39 24.03
N ALA A 395 -18.62 -7.26 24.51
CA ALA A 395 -19.41 -6.08 24.81
C ALA A 395 -20.24 -5.58 23.60
N PRO A 396 -21.50 -5.11 23.73
CA PRO A 396 -22.44 -5.26 24.83
C PRO A 396 -23.50 -6.37 24.62
N ASN A 397 -23.62 -7.04 23.46
CA ASN A 397 -24.76 -7.95 23.21
C ASN A 397 -24.44 -9.19 22.35
N ARG A 398 -23.17 -9.50 22.00
CA ARG A 398 -22.88 -10.63 21.09
C ARG A 398 -21.48 -11.19 21.31
N GLY A 399 -21.40 -12.50 21.50
CA GLY A 399 -20.19 -13.26 21.73
C GLY A 399 -19.83 -14.14 20.55
N GLU A 400 -18.54 -14.42 20.40
CA GLU A 400 -18.04 -15.36 19.39
C GLU A 400 -18.01 -16.77 19.98
N TRP A 401 -18.41 -17.78 19.22
CA TRP A 401 -18.31 -19.18 19.62
C TRP A 401 -17.63 -20.00 18.51
N SER A 402 -16.97 -21.08 18.93
CA SER A 402 -16.28 -21.99 18.02
C SER A 402 -16.46 -23.43 18.51
N VAL A 403 -16.82 -24.33 17.59
CA VAL A 403 -16.94 -25.77 17.87
C VAL A 403 -16.13 -26.58 16.87
N SER A 404 -15.58 -27.70 17.33
CA SER A 404 -14.93 -28.68 16.46
C SER A 404 -15.68 -30.00 16.48
N LEU A 405 -16.12 -30.44 15.30
CA LEU A 405 -16.90 -31.67 15.14
C LEU A 405 -16.08 -32.72 14.38
N PRO A 406 -16.28 -34.02 14.64
CA PRO A 406 -15.70 -35.08 13.82
C PRO A 406 -16.13 -34.96 12.35
N LEU A 407 -15.24 -35.28 11.39
CA LEU A 407 -15.58 -35.27 9.96
C LEU A 407 -16.73 -36.25 9.60
N ALA A 408 -17.01 -37.22 10.46
CA ALA A 408 -18.13 -38.14 10.30
C ALA A 408 -19.50 -37.49 10.53
N ALA A 409 -19.57 -36.27 11.07
CA ALA A 409 -20.82 -35.52 11.22
C ALA A 409 -21.36 -35.12 9.83
N GLU A 410 -22.63 -35.45 9.58
CA GLU A 410 -23.36 -35.14 8.34
C GLU A 410 -24.22 -33.88 8.50
N ALA A 411 -24.68 -33.56 9.71
CA ALA A 411 -25.37 -32.31 10.01
C ALA A 411 -25.18 -31.91 11.48
N VAL A 412 -25.26 -30.62 11.76
CA VAL A 412 -25.28 -30.08 13.12
C VAL A 412 -26.46 -29.12 13.29
N VAL A 413 -27.10 -29.18 14.46
CA VAL A 413 -28.13 -28.23 14.88
C VAL A 413 -27.58 -27.43 16.05
N PHE A 414 -27.64 -26.11 15.97
CA PHE A 414 -27.38 -25.22 17.10
C PHE A 414 -28.71 -24.68 17.62
N GLU A 415 -28.89 -24.65 18.93
CA GLU A 415 -30.10 -24.20 19.60
C GLU A 415 -29.77 -23.33 20.80
N GLU A 416 -30.66 -22.37 21.10
CA GLU A 416 -30.53 -21.55 22.29
C GLU A 416 -31.01 -22.30 23.53
N GLU A 417 -30.18 -22.40 24.58
CA GLU A 417 -30.62 -22.93 25.89
C GLU A 417 -31.46 -21.88 26.63
N PRO A 418 -32.72 -22.17 27.00
CA PRO A 418 -33.57 -21.21 27.70
C PRO A 418 -33.20 -21.07 29.18
N MET A 419 -33.19 -19.84 29.68
CA MET A 419 -32.97 -19.55 31.11
C MET A 419 -34.23 -19.71 31.99
N ASP A 420 -35.43 -19.50 31.44
CA ASP A 420 -36.71 -19.62 32.18
C ASP A 420 -37.77 -20.27 31.27
N GLU A 421 -38.52 -21.24 31.80
CA GLU A 421 -39.60 -21.96 31.07
C GLU A 421 -40.70 -21.01 30.55
N ASP A 422 -40.83 -19.81 31.14
CA ASP A 422 -41.87 -18.82 30.80
C ASP A 422 -41.45 -17.76 29.76
N ALA A 423 -40.21 -17.80 29.23
CA ALA A 423 -39.66 -16.77 28.35
C ALA A 423 -39.94 -16.96 26.84
N TRP A 424 -40.61 -18.05 26.46
CA TRP A 424 -40.85 -18.41 25.06
C TRP A 424 -42.12 -17.70 24.53
N GLN A 425 -41.95 -16.78 23.58
CA GLN A 425 -43.05 -16.42 22.69
C GLN A 425 -43.24 -17.55 21.68
N ASP A 426 -44.43 -18.14 21.65
CA ASP A 426 -44.82 -19.18 20.70
C ASP A 426 -44.61 -18.70 19.25
N GLY A 427 -43.67 -19.33 18.53
CA GLY A 427 -43.59 -19.22 17.06
C GLY A 427 -42.20 -19.03 16.43
N ASP A 428 -41.19 -18.55 17.16
CA ASP A 428 -39.87 -18.27 16.57
C ASP A 428 -38.89 -19.43 16.77
N SER A 429 -38.46 -20.06 15.66
CA SER A 429 -37.41 -21.09 15.72
C SER A 429 -36.07 -20.47 16.16
N ARG A 430 -35.65 -20.79 17.39
CA ARG A 430 -34.32 -20.47 17.92
C ARG A 430 -33.28 -21.55 17.61
N THR A 431 -33.51 -22.29 16.53
CA THR A 431 -32.61 -23.35 16.06
C THR A 431 -32.06 -22.99 14.68
N VAL A 432 -30.80 -23.34 14.44
CA VAL A 432 -30.15 -23.23 13.14
C VAL A 432 -29.53 -24.56 12.78
N LYS A 433 -29.88 -25.09 11.60
CA LYS A 433 -29.36 -26.35 11.10
C LYS A 433 -28.32 -26.09 10.02
N VAL A 434 -27.18 -26.73 10.12
CA VAL A 434 -26.11 -26.69 9.13
C VAL A 434 -25.93 -28.08 8.55
N ASP A 435 -26.04 -28.20 7.23
CA ASP A 435 -25.70 -29.41 6.49
C ASP A 435 -24.19 -29.48 6.26
N LEU A 436 -23.57 -30.61 6.59
CA LEU A 436 -22.12 -30.85 6.47
C LEU A 436 -21.80 -31.89 5.39
N SER A 437 -22.82 -32.39 4.66
CA SER A 437 -22.72 -33.49 3.70
C SER A 437 -22.32 -33.11 2.28
#